data_AF-A0A815TU23-F1
#
_entry.id   AF-A0A815TU23-F1
#
_cell.length_a   1.000
_cell.length_b   1.000
_cell.length_c   1.000
_cell.angle_alpha   90.00
_cell.angle_beta   90.00
_cell.angle_gamma   90.00
#
_symmetry.space_group_name_H-M   'P 1'
#
loop_
_entity.id
_entity.type
_entity.pdbx_description
1 polymer ?
#
loop_
_entity_poly.entity_id
_entity_poly.type
_entity_poly.pdbx_seq_one_letter_code
_entity_poly.pdbx_strand_id
1 'polypeptide(L)'
;MFPLWAFGSDTNRMRAKHLGQLATRLYILLLVISFTIIALYTIIQPQLLTKTFDNPSFNLYNNLIREHRTTLQCPCSSISSTYDHYVQIIPIFHQVCSSTFASNEWRENLLAGLVPDLSIYNTTDYRRFLLAHLLFLNGLCQISIQAINSSVNQFLSSTLSNTQLISETLFRLQIDSLIDQSRSDAPITFNRILSLLRITNHGNAIMSAYGTNFEYIVSMIDPYGSFAFPQAVIYDNECSCGINATCTTQANFISSNSSEIILVKGLKMGCTPSESFLASTLECFYDSSCINLIQEQTNYNNPINTTISLSPNSSHFLINTTVRDLVNVLFVEDWSTKINYTSYFEQCSPSMCSYTYIQQVNLVYTITFLISIYGGLTIALKWICPWIVRLVASINQYRKKKSNSVQPINTIDTISSHINIQNTTVNSELVSTNTTNETRWLSSLLRNYKIVFWFIMSMIIVGIIIIVFTFYSIRQGKSQVVSAGSSTNETNIPRMTVTTTSGKSTTTTSTTLPTST
;
A
#
# COMPACT_ATOMS: atom_id res chain seq x y z
N MET A 1 60.74 25.87 -2.22
CA MET A 1 59.37 25.49 -2.60
C MET A 1 58.95 26.09 -3.94
N PHE A 2 59.21 27.37 -4.20
CA PHE A 2 58.94 28.01 -5.49
C PHE A 2 60.25 28.47 -6.15
N PRO A 3 60.50 28.12 -7.43
CA PRO A 3 61.70 28.55 -8.15
C PRO A 3 61.60 30.03 -8.58
N LEU A 4 62.74 30.65 -8.89
CA LEU A 4 62.82 32.09 -9.22
C LEU A 4 61.89 32.50 -10.38
N TRP A 5 61.80 31.65 -11.42
CA TRP A 5 60.95 31.87 -12.58
C TRP A 5 59.45 31.93 -12.25
N ALA A 6 59.03 31.35 -11.11
CA ALA A 6 57.66 31.43 -10.62
C ALA A 6 57.26 32.84 -10.16
N PHE A 7 58.17 33.82 -10.15
CA PHE A 7 57.88 35.24 -9.85
C PHE A 7 58.13 36.23 -11.00
N GLY A 8 58.55 35.75 -12.18
CA GLY A 8 58.77 36.55 -13.40
C GLY A 8 60.26 36.83 -13.65
N SER A 9 60.67 36.91 -14.92
CA SER A 9 62.09 37.00 -15.32
C SER A 9 62.80 38.28 -14.85
N ASP A 10 62.05 39.33 -14.51
CA ASP A 10 62.56 40.67 -14.21
C ASP A 10 62.52 41.02 -12.70
N THR A 11 62.47 40.00 -11.83
CA THR A 11 62.41 40.22 -10.37
C THR A 11 63.78 40.15 -9.70
N ASN A 12 64.18 41.23 -9.02
CA ASN A 12 65.43 41.32 -8.24
C ASN A 12 65.51 40.18 -7.20
N ARG A 13 66.69 39.55 -7.05
CA ARG A 13 66.96 38.38 -6.18
C ARG A 13 66.48 38.56 -4.74
N MET A 14 66.62 39.77 -4.18
CA MET A 14 66.14 40.08 -2.81
C MET A 14 64.61 40.11 -2.73
N ARG A 15 63.95 40.64 -3.76
CA ARG A 15 62.49 40.73 -3.85
C ARG A 15 61.86 39.36 -4.14
N ALA A 16 62.49 38.56 -4.99
CA ALA A 16 62.09 37.18 -5.26
C ALA A 16 62.19 36.30 -4.00
N LYS A 17 63.22 36.48 -3.17
CA LYS A 17 63.35 35.79 -1.88
C LYS A 17 62.18 36.12 -0.93
N HIS A 18 61.80 37.39 -0.83
CA HIS A 18 60.69 37.83 0.01
C HIS A 18 59.32 37.34 -0.52
N LEU A 19 59.08 37.42 -1.83
CA LEU A 19 57.86 36.90 -2.46
C LEU A 19 57.76 35.36 -2.35
N GLY A 20 58.87 34.66 -2.47
CA GLY A 20 58.94 33.21 -2.27
C GLY A 20 58.63 32.77 -0.83
N GLN A 21 59.12 33.51 0.17
CA GLN A 21 58.76 33.28 1.58
C GLN A 21 57.26 33.51 1.81
N LEU A 22 56.70 34.55 1.20
CA LEU A 22 55.30 34.91 1.33
C LEU A 22 54.36 33.89 0.64
N ALA A 23 54.73 33.42 -0.55
CA ALA A 23 54.03 32.36 -1.27
C ALA A 23 54.08 31.01 -0.53
N THR A 24 55.21 30.69 0.12
CA THR A 24 55.35 29.45 0.90
C THR A 24 54.46 29.49 2.16
N ARG A 25 54.37 30.63 2.84
CA ARG A 25 53.47 30.80 4.00
C ARG A 25 52.00 30.71 3.59
N LEU A 26 51.62 31.32 2.46
CA LEU A 26 50.27 31.22 1.91
C LEU A 26 49.92 29.79 1.50
N TYR A 27 50.87 29.07 0.88
CA TYR A 27 50.71 27.67 0.50
C TYR A 27 50.40 26.79 1.73
N ILE A 28 51.21 26.89 2.80
CA ILE A 28 51.03 26.07 4.01
C ILE A 28 49.67 26.38 4.66
N LEU A 29 49.29 27.65 4.72
CA LEU A 29 48.01 28.07 5.30
C LEU A 29 46.81 27.51 4.52
N LEU A 30 46.82 27.64 3.19
CA LEU A 30 45.74 27.14 2.35
C LEU A 30 45.66 25.60 2.37
N LEU A 31 46.81 24.92 2.42
CA LEU A 31 46.89 23.46 2.51
C LEU A 31 46.28 22.95 3.82
N VAL A 32 46.55 23.60 4.96
CA VAL A 32 45.99 23.20 6.25
C VAL A 32 44.47 23.45 6.28
N ILE A 33 44.01 24.61 5.81
CA ILE A 33 42.58 24.94 5.78
C ILE A 33 41.81 23.95 4.90
N SER A 34 42.30 23.66 3.69
CA SER A 34 41.62 22.70 2.81
C SER A 34 41.58 21.30 3.39
N PHE A 35 42.66 20.82 4.02
CA PHE A 35 42.65 19.53 4.69
C PHE A 35 41.67 19.47 5.87
N THR A 36 41.57 20.53 6.68
CA THR A 36 40.59 20.57 7.77
C THR A 36 39.15 20.53 7.26
N ILE A 37 38.82 21.28 6.20
CA ILE A 37 37.48 21.28 5.61
C ILE A 37 37.14 19.90 5.03
N ILE A 38 38.08 19.27 4.33
CA ILE A 38 37.89 17.95 3.73
C ILE A 38 37.73 16.87 4.81
N ALA A 39 38.54 16.92 5.88
CA ALA A 39 38.42 16.00 7.01
C ALA A 39 37.06 16.16 7.71
N LEU A 40 36.61 17.39 7.97
CA LEU A 40 35.28 17.63 8.55
C LEU A 40 34.16 17.12 7.64
N TYR A 41 34.23 17.40 6.34
CA TYR A 41 33.23 16.95 5.37
C TYR A 41 33.12 15.42 5.32
N THR A 42 34.25 14.72 5.30
CA THR A 42 34.29 13.25 5.27
C THR A 42 33.84 12.60 6.58
N ILE A 43 33.96 13.28 7.71
CA ILE A 43 33.44 12.80 9.01
C ILE A 43 31.92 13.02 9.11
N ILE A 44 31.40 14.11 8.54
CA ILE A 44 29.99 14.49 8.63
C ILE A 44 29.11 13.67 7.68
N GLN A 45 29.62 13.27 6.51
CA GLN A 45 28.87 12.49 5.52
C GLN A 45 28.77 11.01 5.94
N PRO A 46 27.58 10.49 6.30
CA PRO A 46 27.41 9.09 6.68
C PRO A 46 27.65 8.17 5.48
N GLN A 47 28.36 7.06 5.70
CA GLN A 47 28.55 6.04 4.67
C GLN A 47 27.47 4.96 4.78
N LEU A 48 26.80 4.69 3.66
CA LEU A 48 25.88 3.57 3.53
C LEU A 48 26.68 2.34 3.10
N LEU A 49 26.68 1.29 3.94
CA LEU A 49 27.19 -0.01 3.55
C LEU A 49 26.03 -0.99 3.39
N THR A 50 26.22 -1.92 2.46
CA THR A 50 25.28 -3.01 2.21
C THR A 50 25.90 -4.30 2.71
N LYS A 51 25.20 -5.02 3.57
CA LYS A 51 25.56 -6.39 3.95
C LYS A 51 24.71 -7.36 3.15
N THR A 52 25.32 -8.34 2.51
CA THR A 52 24.66 -9.35 1.66
C THR A 52 24.74 -10.74 2.28
N PHE A 53 23.70 -11.55 2.06
CA PHE A 53 23.59 -12.94 2.46
C PHE A 53 23.08 -13.74 1.27
N ASP A 54 23.87 -14.69 0.80
CA ASP A 54 23.49 -15.53 -0.34
C ASP A 54 22.63 -16.71 0.14
N ASN A 55 21.59 -17.05 -0.63
CA ASN A 55 20.64 -18.14 -0.37
C ASN A 55 20.17 -18.23 1.11
N PRO A 56 19.50 -17.19 1.62
CA PRO A 56 19.10 -17.13 3.02
C PRO A 56 18.05 -18.18 3.36
N SER A 57 18.19 -18.82 4.52
CA SER A 57 17.14 -19.70 5.06
C SER A 57 15.95 -18.88 5.57
N PHE A 58 14.76 -19.51 5.64
CA PHE A 58 13.55 -18.86 6.16
C PHE A 58 13.74 -18.28 7.58
N ASN A 59 14.45 -19.02 8.45
CA ASN A 59 14.76 -18.57 9.81
C ASN A 59 15.70 -17.36 9.81
N LEU A 60 16.70 -17.34 8.91
CA LEU A 60 17.60 -16.19 8.78
C LEU A 60 16.84 -14.96 8.29
N TYR A 61 15.98 -15.11 7.27
CA TYR A 61 15.10 -14.05 6.80
C TYR A 61 14.23 -13.50 7.93
N ASN A 62 13.57 -14.36 8.70
CA ASN A 62 12.70 -13.94 9.81
C ASN A 62 13.45 -13.16 10.89
N ASN A 63 14.72 -13.46 11.13
CA ASN A 63 15.55 -12.67 12.03
C ASN A 63 15.91 -11.30 11.41
N LEU A 64 16.33 -11.27 10.15
CA LEU A 64 16.72 -10.05 9.45
C LEU A 64 15.56 -9.08 9.27
N ILE A 65 14.37 -9.56 8.91
CA ILE A 65 13.20 -8.70 8.72
C ILE A 65 12.72 -8.12 10.05
N ARG A 66 12.97 -8.77 11.20
CA ARG A 66 12.64 -8.22 12.52
C ARG A 66 13.51 -7.01 12.86
N GLU A 67 14.78 -7.05 12.50
CA GLU A 67 15.76 -6.01 12.85
C GLU A 67 15.85 -4.89 11.79
N HIS A 68 15.63 -5.21 10.50
CA HIS A 68 15.92 -4.33 9.37
C HIS A 68 14.73 -4.18 8.40
N ARG A 69 13.49 -4.11 8.92
CA ARG A 69 12.23 -4.08 8.13
C ARG A 69 12.25 -3.20 6.88
N THR A 70 12.80 -1.99 6.98
CA THR A 70 12.68 -0.97 5.93
C THR A 70 13.81 -0.99 4.90
N THR A 71 14.96 -1.57 5.25
CA THR A 71 16.15 -1.58 4.38
C THR A 71 16.48 -2.96 3.83
N LEU A 72 15.83 -4.02 4.34
CA LEU A 72 16.01 -5.38 3.84
C LEU A 72 15.36 -5.56 2.47
N GLN A 73 16.17 -6.02 1.51
CA GLN A 73 15.76 -6.34 0.15
C GLN A 73 16.20 -7.76 -0.18
N CYS A 74 15.27 -8.56 -0.67
CA CYS A 74 15.46 -9.97 -0.97
C CYS A 74 14.85 -10.28 -2.35
N PRO A 75 15.61 -10.18 -3.44
CA PRO A 75 15.12 -10.54 -4.77
C PRO A 75 14.70 -12.01 -4.83
N CYS A 76 13.52 -12.27 -5.39
CA CYS A 76 13.06 -13.63 -5.65
C CYS A 76 13.77 -14.21 -6.89
N SER A 77 14.12 -15.49 -6.83
CA SER A 77 14.61 -16.21 -8.01
C SER A 77 13.46 -16.59 -8.95
N SER A 78 12.30 -16.95 -8.38
CA SER A 78 11.06 -17.10 -9.13
C SER A 78 10.17 -15.89 -8.91
N ILE A 79 9.90 -15.14 -9.99
CA ILE A 79 9.12 -13.90 -9.91
C ILE A 79 7.62 -14.12 -9.96
N SER A 80 7.16 -15.34 -10.27
CA SER A 80 5.75 -15.66 -10.46
C SER A 80 5.43 -17.05 -9.94
N SER A 81 4.34 -17.17 -9.20
CA SER A 81 3.84 -18.45 -8.66
C SER A 81 2.33 -18.40 -8.53
N THR A 82 1.66 -19.49 -8.89
CA THR A 82 0.21 -19.64 -8.73
C THR A 82 -0.18 -19.71 -7.25
N TYR A 83 -1.38 -19.22 -6.93
CA TYR A 83 -1.85 -19.16 -5.53
C TYR A 83 -2.05 -20.54 -4.90
N ASP A 84 -2.35 -21.57 -5.69
CA ASP A 84 -2.52 -22.96 -5.24
C ASP A 84 -1.31 -23.55 -4.47
N HIS A 85 -0.11 -23.02 -4.69
CA HIS A 85 1.09 -23.46 -3.97
C HIS A 85 1.12 -23.07 -2.49
N TYR A 86 0.36 -22.06 -2.07
CA TYR A 86 0.42 -21.52 -0.72
C TYR A 86 -0.93 -21.07 -0.15
N VAL A 87 -2.00 -21.16 -0.94
CA VAL A 87 -3.38 -20.91 -0.52
C VAL A 87 -4.23 -22.15 -0.77
N GLN A 88 -4.98 -22.56 0.25
CA GLN A 88 -6.04 -23.55 0.14
C GLN A 88 -7.36 -22.91 0.52
N ILE A 89 -8.39 -23.12 -0.31
CA ILE A 89 -9.74 -22.62 -0.09
C ILE A 89 -10.71 -23.79 -0.20
N ILE A 90 -11.52 -23.99 0.83
CA ILE A 90 -12.59 -24.99 0.83
C ILE A 90 -13.91 -24.26 1.12
N PRO A 91 -14.79 -24.08 0.12
CA PRO A 91 -16.10 -23.49 0.33
C PRO A 91 -17.01 -24.47 1.08
N ILE A 92 -17.71 -23.97 2.09
CA ILE A 92 -18.70 -24.71 2.87
C ILE A 92 -20.07 -24.18 2.46
N PHE A 93 -20.91 -25.07 1.93
CA PHE A 93 -22.25 -24.71 1.46
C PHE A 93 -23.31 -25.01 2.51
N HIS A 94 -24.43 -24.30 2.41
CA HIS A 94 -25.62 -24.49 3.23
C HIS A 94 -26.10 -25.93 3.09
N GLN A 95 -26.37 -26.59 4.23
CA GLN A 95 -26.77 -27.99 4.33
C GLN A 95 -27.91 -28.42 3.39
N VAL A 96 -28.79 -27.49 3.00
CA VAL A 96 -29.87 -27.76 2.04
C VAL A 96 -29.34 -28.32 0.72
N CYS A 97 -28.17 -27.87 0.27
CA CYS A 97 -27.56 -28.29 -1.00
C CYS A 97 -26.93 -29.68 -0.95
N SER A 98 -26.68 -30.23 0.24
CA SER A 98 -26.27 -31.62 0.44
C SER A 98 -27.38 -32.50 1.02
N SER A 99 -28.56 -31.92 1.31
CA SER A 99 -29.72 -32.63 1.84
C SER A 99 -30.47 -33.40 0.75
N THR A 100 -31.38 -34.29 1.17
CA THR A 100 -32.27 -35.00 0.24
C THR A 100 -33.21 -34.07 -0.52
N PHE A 101 -33.51 -32.87 -0.02
CA PHE A 101 -34.38 -31.89 -0.69
C PHE A 101 -33.78 -31.37 -2.02
N ALA A 102 -32.45 -31.35 -2.15
CA ALA A 102 -31.75 -31.02 -3.38
C ALA A 102 -31.37 -32.25 -4.21
N SER A 103 -31.75 -33.46 -3.78
CA SER A 103 -31.41 -34.72 -4.45
C SER A 103 -32.42 -35.12 -5.54
N ASN A 104 -31.98 -35.98 -6.46
CA ASN A 104 -32.86 -36.56 -7.48
C ASN A 104 -33.85 -37.57 -6.88
N GLU A 105 -33.47 -38.27 -5.80
CA GLU A 105 -34.26 -39.34 -5.18
C GLU A 105 -35.58 -38.82 -4.61
N TRP A 106 -35.51 -37.74 -3.80
CA TRP A 106 -36.72 -37.13 -3.22
C TRP A 106 -37.70 -36.69 -4.31
N ARG A 107 -37.18 -36.12 -5.40
CA ARG A 107 -37.99 -35.68 -6.54
C ARG A 107 -38.68 -36.85 -7.23
N GLU A 108 -37.96 -37.92 -7.55
CA GLU A 108 -38.52 -39.08 -8.27
C GLU A 108 -39.61 -39.78 -7.45
N ASN A 109 -39.39 -39.89 -6.14
CA ASN A 109 -40.39 -40.46 -5.24
C ASN A 109 -41.61 -39.53 -5.06
N LEU A 110 -41.40 -38.20 -5.04
CA LEU A 110 -42.50 -37.23 -5.01
C LEU A 110 -43.35 -37.28 -6.30
N LEU A 111 -42.69 -37.39 -7.45
CA LEU A 111 -43.34 -37.58 -8.75
C LEU A 111 -44.20 -38.85 -8.78
N ALA A 112 -43.76 -39.93 -8.13
CA ALA A 112 -44.51 -41.17 -8.05
C ALA A 112 -45.77 -41.05 -7.16
N GLY A 113 -45.77 -40.16 -6.15
CA GLY A 113 -46.91 -39.91 -5.27
C GLY A 113 -47.94 -38.92 -5.84
N LEU A 114 -47.49 -37.98 -6.68
CA LEU A 114 -48.38 -37.03 -7.34
C LEU A 114 -49.18 -37.69 -8.47
N VAL A 115 -50.45 -37.30 -8.60
CA VAL A 115 -51.31 -37.76 -9.72
C VAL A 115 -50.69 -37.32 -11.05
N PRO A 116 -50.68 -38.17 -12.10
CA PRO A 116 -50.05 -37.84 -13.39
C PRO A 116 -50.59 -36.57 -14.04
N ASP A 117 -51.83 -36.20 -13.71
CA ASP A 117 -52.49 -34.99 -14.18
C ASP A 117 -52.62 -33.96 -13.06
N LEU A 118 -51.70 -32.99 -13.06
CA LEU A 118 -51.70 -31.86 -12.13
C LEU A 118 -52.91 -30.91 -12.33
N SER A 119 -53.65 -31.03 -13.43
CA SER A 119 -54.85 -30.22 -13.69
C SER A 119 -56.03 -30.59 -12.77
N ILE A 120 -55.97 -31.76 -12.13
CA ILE A 120 -56.95 -32.19 -11.12
C ILE A 120 -56.87 -31.31 -9.87
N TYR A 121 -55.70 -30.74 -9.59
CA TYR A 121 -55.54 -29.82 -8.47
C TYR A 121 -55.96 -28.41 -8.84
N ASN A 122 -56.62 -27.76 -7.87
CA ASN A 122 -56.97 -26.34 -7.96
C ASN A 122 -55.71 -25.52 -8.30
N THR A 123 -55.86 -24.46 -9.09
CA THR A 123 -54.78 -23.54 -9.46
C THR A 123 -54.08 -22.93 -8.26
N THR A 124 -54.76 -22.85 -7.11
CA THR A 124 -54.21 -22.35 -5.85
C THR A 124 -53.64 -23.43 -4.92
N ASP A 125 -53.57 -24.69 -5.35
CA ASP A 125 -53.02 -25.78 -4.54
C ASP A 125 -51.49 -25.89 -4.67
N TYR A 126 -50.80 -25.94 -3.53
CA TYR A 126 -49.33 -25.99 -3.48
C TYR A 126 -48.72 -27.23 -4.12
N ARG A 127 -49.46 -28.33 -4.26
CA ARG A 127 -48.99 -29.54 -4.97
C ARG A 127 -48.55 -29.23 -6.41
N ARG A 128 -49.12 -28.20 -7.04
CA ARG A 128 -48.72 -27.73 -8.38
C ARG A 128 -47.36 -27.02 -8.40
N PHE A 129 -46.93 -26.44 -7.27
CA PHE A 129 -45.68 -25.67 -7.15
C PHE A 129 -44.53 -26.49 -6.56
N LEU A 130 -44.84 -27.44 -5.67
CA LEU A 130 -43.84 -28.16 -4.88
C LEU A 130 -42.73 -28.78 -5.73
N LEU A 131 -43.08 -29.49 -6.81
CA LEU A 131 -42.10 -30.09 -7.71
C LEU A 131 -41.20 -29.02 -8.36
N ALA A 132 -41.79 -27.92 -8.82
CA ALA A 132 -41.07 -26.83 -9.46
C ALA A 132 -40.10 -26.15 -8.48
N HIS A 133 -40.48 -26.01 -7.21
CA HIS A 133 -39.62 -25.47 -6.16
C HIS A 133 -38.44 -26.38 -5.87
N LEU A 134 -38.65 -27.70 -5.77
CA LEU A 134 -37.56 -28.65 -5.53
C LEU A 134 -36.60 -28.73 -6.72
N LEU A 135 -37.13 -28.71 -7.95
CA LEU A 135 -36.32 -28.61 -9.17
C LEU A 135 -35.49 -27.33 -9.19
N PHE A 136 -36.11 -26.20 -8.84
CA PHE A 136 -35.43 -24.92 -8.81
C PHE A 136 -34.37 -24.87 -7.69
N LEU A 137 -34.66 -25.39 -6.51
CA LEU A 137 -33.69 -25.52 -5.40
C LEU A 137 -32.47 -26.36 -5.80
N ASN A 138 -32.69 -27.52 -6.42
CA ASN A 138 -31.60 -28.37 -6.91
C ASN A 138 -30.75 -27.61 -7.95
N GLY A 139 -31.39 -26.99 -8.94
CA GLY A 139 -30.69 -26.19 -9.96
C GLY A 139 -29.90 -25.02 -9.36
N LEU A 140 -30.47 -24.30 -8.39
CA LEU A 140 -29.78 -23.24 -7.66
C LEU A 140 -28.54 -23.78 -6.94
N CYS A 141 -28.68 -24.86 -6.16
CA CYS A 141 -27.56 -25.48 -5.46
C CYS A 141 -26.45 -25.95 -6.41
N GLN A 142 -26.80 -26.62 -7.51
CA GLN A 142 -25.82 -27.08 -8.51
C GLN A 142 -25.05 -25.93 -9.14
N ILE A 143 -25.76 -24.89 -9.61
CA ILE A 143 -25.12 -23.74 -10.25
C ILE A 143 -24.31 -22.93 -9.24
N SER A 144 -24.80 -22.77 -8.00
CA SER A 144 -24.05 -22.12 -6.92
C SER A 144 -22.73 -22.84 -6.62
N ILE A 145 -22.77 -24.17 -6.44
CA ILE A 145 -21.57 -24.98 -6.21
C ILE A 145 -20.60 -24.86 -7.39
N GLN A 146 -21.09 -24.98 -8.62
CA GLN A 146 -20.27 -24.87 -9.82
C GLN A 146 -19.64 -23.47 -9.95
N ALA A 147 -20.40 -22.41 -9.71
CA ALA A 147 -19.94 -21.03 -9.82
C ALA A 147 -18.83 -20.74 -8.80
N ILE A 148 -19.03 -21.14 -7.54
CA ILE A 148 -18.04 -20.95 -6.47
C ILE A 148 -16.79 -21.79 -6.74
N ASN A 149 -16.92 -23.07 -7.07
CA ASN A 149 -15.77 -23.90 -7.40
C ASN A 149 -14.99 -23.37 -8.60
N SER A 150 -15.67 -22.87 -9.63
CA SER A 150 -15.01 -22.25 -10.78
C SER A 150 -14.27 -20.98 -10.40
N SER A 151 -14.86 -20.13 -9.55
CA SER A 151 -14.22 -18.92 -9.04
C SER A 151 -12.98 -19.25 -8.19
N VAL A 152 -13.09 -20.23 -7.29
CA VAL A 152 -11.96 -20.70 -6.48
C VAL A 152 -10.85 -21.25 -7.37
N ASN A 153 -11.18 -22.12 -8.34
CA ASN A 153 -10.19 -22.68 -9.26
C ASN A 153 -9.51 -21.58 -10.09
N GLN A 154 -10.28 -20.60 -10.57
CA GLN A 154 -9.73 -19.45 -11.29
C GLN A 154 -8.77 -18.64 -10.41
N PHE A 155 -9.15 -18.35 -9.16
CA PHE A 155 -8.27 -17.69 -8.20
C PHE A 155 -7.00 -18.50 -7.97
N LEU A 156 -7.11 -19.78 -7.63
CA LEU A 156 -5.96 -20.64 -7.32
C LEU A 156 -5.00 -20.81 -8.51
N SER A 157 -5.54 -20.80 -9.74
CA SER A 157 -4.75 -20.85 -10.98
C SER A 157 -4.11 -19.50 -11.37
N SER A 158 -4.53 -18.40 -10.76
CA SER A 158 -3.95 -17.08 -11.03
C SER A 158 -2.60 -16.91 -10.33
N THR A 159 -1.75 -16.03 -10.86
CA THR A 159 -0.36 -15.89 -10.42
C THR A 159 -0.14 -14.64 -9.57
N LEU A 160 0.61 -14.78 -8.48
CA LEU A 160 1.23 -13.66 -7.79
C LEU A 160 2.60 -13.37 -8.42
N SER A 161 2.79 -12.13 -8.88
CA SER A 161 4.04 -11.69 -9.51
C SER A 161 4.74 -10.65 -8.65
N ASN A 162 5.91 -10.99 -8.11
CA ASN A 162 6.74 -10.08 -7.32
C ASN A 162 8.22 -10.33 -7.60
N THR A 163 8.98 -9.26 -7.84
CA THR A 163 10.44 -9.34 -8.04
C THR A 163 11.21 -9.39 -6.72
N GLN A 164 10.55 -9.02 -5.62
CA GLN A 164 11.10 -8.97 -4.28
C GLN A 164 10.21 -9.77 -3.33
N LEU A 165 10.81 -10.44 -2.36
CA LEU A 165 10.09 -11.12 -1.31
C LEU A 165 9.32 -10.10 -0.46
N ILE A 166 8.00 -10.20 -0.45
CA ILE A 166 7.16 -9.36 0.41
C ILE A 166 7.06 -9.94 1.82
N SER A 167 6.92 -9.05 2.82
CA SER A 167 6.76 -9.46 4.22
C SER A 167 5.49 -10.27 4.44
N GLU A 168 5.49 -11.15 5.46
CA GLU A 168 4.32 -11.98 5.79
C GLU A 168 3.05 -11.17 6.00
N THR A 169 3.14 -10.03 6.70
CA THR A 169 1.98 -9.16 6.94
C THR A 169 1.42 -8.60 5.64
N LEU A 170 2.28 -8.11 4.74
CA LEU A 170 1.83 -7.56 3.45
C LEU A 170 1.28 -8.66 2.55
N PHE A 171 1.92 -9.83 2.53
CA PHE A 171 1.45 -11.00 1.82
C PHE A 171 0.05 -11.41 2.28
N ARG A 172 -0.16 -11.61 3.58
CA ARG A 172 -1.48 -11.98 4.12
C ARG A 172 -2.54 -10.95 3.78
N LEU A 173 -2.27 -9.66 4.00
CA LEU A 173 -3.21 -8.59 3.65
C LEU A 173 -3.60 -8.58 2.17
N GLN A 174 -2.63 -8.78 1.27
CA GLN A 174 -2.89 -8.83 -0.16
C GLN A 174 -3.71 -10.07 -0.55
N ILE A 175 -3.37 -11.25 -0.01
CA ILE A 175 -4.09 -12.49 -0.28
C ILE A 175 -5.52 -12.43 0.27
N ASP A 176 -5.69 -12.01 1.52
CA ASP A 176 -7.01 -11.90 2.16
C ASP A 176 -7.91 -10.95 1.37
N SER A 177 -7.40 -9.78 0.96
CA SER A 177 -8.14 -8.84 0.13
C SER A 177 -8.56 -9.42 -1.22
N LEU A 178 -7.73 -10.26 -1.85
CA LEU A 178 -8.06 -10.90 -3.12
C LEU A 178 -9.06 -12.05 -2.95
N ILE A 179 -8.97 -12.79 -1.85
CA ILE A 179 -9.96 -13.82 -1.50
C ILE A 179 -11.33 -13.18 -1.25
N ASP A 180 -11.38 -12.07 -0.51
CA ASP A 180 -12.62 -11.34 -0.22
C ASP A 180 -13.26 -10.78 -1.51
N GLN A 181 -12.44 -10.32 -2.46
CA GLN A 181 -12.91 -9.94 -3.79
C GLN A 181 -13.49 -11.15 -4.53
N SER A 182 -12.76 -12.27 -4.58
CA SER A 182 -13.21 -13.51 -5.23
C SER A 182 -14.52 -14.05 -4.64
N ARG A 183 -14.71 -13.91 -3.32
CA ARG A 183 -15.94 -14.29 -2.62
C ARG A 183 -17.15 -13.49 -3.10
N SER A 184 -16.95 -12.23 -3.48
CA SER A 184 -18.02 -11.32 -3.90
C SER A 184 -18.35 -11.42 -5.40
N ASP A 185 -17.37 -11.71 -6.24
CA ASP A 185 -17.52 -11.65 -7.69
C ASP A 185 -18.48 -12.73 -8.25
N ALA A 186 -18.40 -13.96 -7.74
CA ALA A 186 -19.25 -15.06 -8.20
C ALA A 186 -20.74 -14.82 -7.87
N PRO A 187 -21.12 -14.48 -6.62
CA PRO A 187 -22.51 -14.13 -6.31
C PRO A 187 -23.02 -12.93 -7.10
N ILE A 188 -22.22 -11.86 -7.25
CA ILE A 188 -22.62 -10.68 -8.03
C ILE A 188 -22.94 -11.07 -9.48
N THR A 189 -22.07 -11.87 -10.11
CA THR A 189 -22.24 -12.30 -11.51
C THR A 189 -23.47 -13.16 -11.66
N PHE A 190 -23.66 -14.15 -10.78
CA PHE A 190 -24.83 -15.01 -10.79
C PHE A 190 -26.14 -14.23 -10.60
N ASN A 191 -26.21 -13.35 -9.60
CA ASN A 191 -27.41 -12.57 -9.33
C ASN A 191 -27.79 -11.64 -10.48
N ARG A 192 -26.80 -11.09 -11.20
CA ARG A 192 -27.04 -10.31 -12.43
C ARG A 192 -27.70 -11.16 -13.50
N ILE A 193 -27.19 -12.37 -13.75
CA ILE A 193 -27.77 -13.29 -14.74
C ILE A 193 -29.18 -13.73 -14.33
N LEU A 194 -29.36 -14.12 -13.07
CA LEU A 194 -30.67 -14.51 -12.55
C LEU A 194 -31.69 -13.36 -12.64
N SER A 195 -31.28 -12.14 -12.29
CA SER A 195 -32.14 -10.95 -12.43
C SER A 195 -32.49 -10.66 -13.87
N LEU A 196 -31.53 -10.77 -14.80
CA LEU A 196 -31.77 -10.58 -16.23
C LEU A 196 -32.81 -11.58 -16.74
N LEU A 197 -32.65 -12.87 -16.44
CA LEU A 197 -33.60 -13.92 -16.83
C LEU A 197 -35.02 -13.62 -16.32
N ARG A 198 -35.14 -13.24 -15.05
CA ARG A 198 -36.44 -12.93 -14.42
C ARG A 198 -37.12 -11.72 -15.05
N ILE A 199 -36.38 -10.63 -15.25
CA ILE A 199 -36.90 -9.41 -15.88
C ILE A 199 -37.26 -9.65 -17.34
N THR A 200 -36.44 -10.40 -18.09
CA THR A 200 -36.73 -10.76 -19.47
C THR A 200 -37.98 -11.62 -19.57
N ASN A 201 -38.16 -12.62 -18.70
CA ASN A 201 -39.35 -13.46 -18.72
C ASN A 201 -40.63 -12.67 -18.40
N HIS A 202 -40.58 -11.80 -17.39
CA HIS A 202 -41.72 -10.99 -17.01
C HIS A 202 -42.04 -9.90 -18.04
N GLY A 203 -41.04 -9.16 -18.53
CA GLY A 203 -41.21 -8.07 -19.49
C GLY A 203 -41.73 -8.53 -20.86
N ASN A 204 -41.50 -9.80 -21.22
CA ASN A 204 -42.08 -10.41 -22.42
C ASN A 204 -43.39 -11.17 -22.16
N ALA A 205 -43.95 -11.08 -20.95
CA ALA A 205 -45.15 -11.79 -20.53
C ALA A 205 -45.12 -13.30 -20.85
N ILE A 206 -43.95 -13.94 -20.71
CA ILE A 206 -43.78 -15.37 -21.00
C ILE A 206 -44.62 -16.16 -19.99
N MET A 207 -45.61 -16.89 -20.49
CA MET A 207 -46.50 -17.67 -19.64
C MET A 207 -45.77 -18.87 -19.03
N SER A 208 -45.92 -19.02 -17.71
CA SER A 208 -45.46 -20.17 -16.95
C SER A 208 -46.18 -21.42 -17.43
N ALA A 209 -45.46 -22.54 -17.56
CA ALA A 209 -46.06 -23.84 -17.86
C ALA A 209 -47.12 -24.27 -16.84
N TYR A 210 -47.11 -23.66 -15.65
CA TYR A 210 -48.08 -23.91 -14.58
C TYR A 210 -49.33 -23.02 -14.65
N GLY A 211 -49.38 -22.05 -15.56
CA GLY A 211 -50.49 -21.09 -15.67
C GLY A 211 -50.61 -20.13 -14.47
N THR A 212 -49.50 -19.90 -13.76
CA THR A 212 -49.49 -19.22 -12.45
C THR A 212 -49.27 -17.71 -12.54
N ASN A 213 -48.79 -17.21 -13.68
CA ASN A 213 -48.63 -15.78 -13.97
C ASN A 213 -49.69 -15.26 -14.94
N PHE A 214 -50.01 -16.04 -15.96
CA PHE A 214 -51.09 -15.77 -16.89
C PHE A 214 -51.91 -17.05 -17.07
N GLU A 215 -53.23 -16.89 -17.22
CA GLU A 215 -54.18 -17.94 -17.54
C GLU A 215 -54.94 -17.59 -18.82
N TYR A 216 -55.40 -18.60 -19.56
CA TYR A 216 -56.23 -18.37 -20.74
C TYR A 216 -57.70 -18.38 -20.37
N ILE A 217 -58.39 -17.31 -20.74
CA ILE A 217 -59.84 -17.21 -20.59
C ILE A 217 -60.48 -17.30 -21.96
N VAL A 218 -61.43 -18.22 -22.06
CA VAL A 218 -62.23 -18.42 -23.26
C VAL A 218 -63.47 -17.53 -23.17
N SER A 219 -63.59 -16.56 -24.08
CA SER A 219 -64.83 -15.80 -24.24
C SER A 219 -65.83 -16.63 -25.04
N MET A 220 -66.96 -16.99 -24.42
CA MET A 220 -68.03 -17.77 -25.08
C MET A 220 -68.99 -16.92 -25.93
N ILE A 221 -68.66 -15.65 -26.20
CA ILE A 221 -69.66 -14.67 -26.68
C ILE A 221 -69.72 -14.56 -28.22
N ASP A 222 -68.85 -15.22 -28.99
CA ASP A 222 -68.83 -15.05 -30.45
C ASP A 222 -69.47 -16.25 -31.21
N PRO A 223 -70.48 -16.04 -32.08
CA PRO A 223 -71.05 -17.10 -32.93
C PRO A 223 -70.08 -17.68 -33.95
N TYR A 224 -68.90 -17.05 -34.12
CA TYR A 224 -67.91 -17.37 -35.16
C TYR A 224 -66.63 -18.06 -34.64
N GLY A 225 -66.54 -18.32 -33.33
CA GLY A 225 -65.43 -19.10 -32.76
C GLY A 225 -65.06 -18.71 -31.33
N SER A 226 -64.46 -19.66 -30.60
CA SER A 226 -63.93 -19.42 -29.26
C SER A 226 -62.51 -18.85 -29.35
N PHE A 227 -62.31 -17.63 -28.87
CA PHE A 227 -60.98 -17.02 -28.72
C PHE A 227 -60.53 -17.13 -27.26
N ALA A 228 -59.29 -17.58 -27.05
CA ALA A 228 -58.64 -17.60 -25.75
C ALA A 228 -57.74 -16.37 -25.62
N PHE A 229 -57.96 -15.55 -24.59
CA PHE A 229 -57.12 -14.39 -24.29
C PHE A 229 -56.36 -14.63 -22.98
N PRO A 230 -55.08 -14.23 -22.88
CA PRO A 230 -54.34 -14.34 -21.65
C PRO A 230 -54.81 -13.28 -20.65
N GLN A 231 -55.11 -13.67 -19.42
CA GLN A 231 -55.34 -12.78 -18.28
C GLN A 231 -54.23 -12.99 -17.25
N ALA A 232 -53.73 -11.90 -16.66
CA ALA A 232 -52.78 -11.97 -15.57
C ALA A 232 -53.44 -12.48 -14.29
N VAL A 233 -52.80 -13.45 -13.62
CA VAL A 233 -53.24 -13.97 -12.33
C VAL A 233 -53.01 -12.91 -11.24
N ILE A 234 -53.92 -12.84 -10.27
CA ILE A 234 -53.89 -11.89 -9.15
C ILE A 234 -53.70 -12.66 -7.85
N TYR A 235 -52.71 -12.24 -7.05
CA TYR A 235 -52.41 -12.80 -5.72
C TYR A 235 -52.82 -11.81 -4.61
N ASP A 236 -52.40 -12.10 -3.37
CA ASP A 236 -52.67 -11.28 -2.17
C ASP A 236 -52.44 -9.78 -2.41
N ASN A 237 -53.25 -8.96 -1.76
CA ASN A 237 -53.24 -7.49 -1.87
C ASN A 237 -53.46 -6.98 -3.30
N GLU A 238 -54.29 -7.67 -4.08
CA GLU A 238 -54.62 -7.33 -5.47
C GLU A 238 -53.38 -7.23 -6.38
N CYS A 239 -52.33 -7.98 -6.05
CA CYS A 239 -51.07 -7.94 -6.79
C CYS A 239 -51.21 -8.72 -8.10
N SER A 240 -51.22 -8.01 -9.23
CA SER A 240 -51.30 -8.59 -10.57
C SER A 240 -49.94 -8.97 -11.14
N CYS A 241 -49.82 -10.21 -11.62
CA CYS A 241 -48.62 -10.72 -12.29
C CYS A 241 -48.30 -10.06 -13.63
N GLY A 242 -49.24 -9.32 -14.22
CA GLY A 242 -49.01 -8.51 -15.41
C GLY A 242 -48.29 -7.19 -15.09
N ILE A 243 -48.30 -6.76 -13.83
CA ILE A 243 -47.71 -5.51 -13.36
C ILE A 243 -46.45 -5.78 -12.53
N ASN A 244 -46.46 -6.82 -11.70
CA ASN A 244 -45.35 -7.14 -10.81
C ASN A 244 -45.06 -8.65 -10.80
N ALA A 245 -43.83 -9.04 -11.11
CA ALA A 245 -43.39 -10.44 -11.09
C ALA A 245 -43.35 -11.05 -9.68
N THR A 246 -43.24 -10.22 -8.64
CA THR A 246 -42.99 -10.66 -7.25
C THR A 246 -44.27 -10.91 -6.44
N CYS A 247 -45.44 -10.90 -7.08
CA CYS A 247 -46.70 -11.20 -6.40
C CYS A 247 -46.68 -12.63 -5.86
N THR A 248 -47.03 -12.77 -4.58
CA THR A 248 -47.02 -14.05 -3.86
C THR A 248 -48.18 -14.17 -2.89
N THR A 249 -48.52 -15.40 -2.53
CA THR A 249 -49.45 -15.77 -1.46
C THR A 249 -48.84 -16.89 -0.61
N GLN A 250 -49.36 -17.10 0.60
CA GLN A 250 -48.91 -18.20 1.46
C GLN A 250 -49.22 -19.55 0.81
N ALA A 251 -48.20 -20.43 0.73
CA ALA A 251 -48.40 -21.78 0.22
C ALA A 251 -49.42 -22.53 1.07
N ASN A 252 -50.35 -23.23 0.42
CA ASN A 252 -51.37 -24.00 1.09
C ASN A 252 -51.80 -25.23 0.30
N PHE A 253 -52.22 -26.26 1.01
CA PHE A 253 -52.88 -27.44 0.44
C PHE A 253 -54.38 -27.30 0.58
N ILE A 254 -55.12 -27.74 -0.44
CA ILE A 254 -56.59 -27.80 -0.41
C ILE A 254 -56.99 -29.26 -0.23
N SER A 255 -57.55 -29.56 0.94
CA SER A 255 -58.05 -30.91 1.24
C SER A 255 -59.14 -31.31 0.24
N SER A 256 -58.99 -32.49 -0.36
CA SER A 256 -59.91 -33.04 -1.35
C SER A 256 -61.34 -33.22 -0.81
N ASN A 257 -61.51 -33.30 0.51
CA ASN A 257 -62.76 -33.71 1.15
C ASN A 257 -63.47 -32.58 1.93
N SER A 258 -62.78 -31.51 2.33
CA SER A 258 -63.32 -30.49 3.25
C SER A 258 -63.17 -29.04 2.79
N SER A 259 -62.55 -28.77 1.63
CA SER A 259 -62.13 -27.42 1.22
C SER A 259 -61.30 -26.69 2.30
N GLU A 260 -60.74 -27.44 3.25
CA GLU A 260 -59.89 -26.92 4.30
C GLU A 260 -58.54 -26.52 3.71
N ILE A 261 -58.11 -25.31 4.07
CA ILE A 261 -56.86 -24.71 3.61
C ILE A 261 -55.80 -24.96 4.68
N ILE A 262 -54.82 -25.80 4.36
CA ILE A 262 -53.71 -26.10 5.28
C ILE A 262 -52.48 -25.31 4.84
N LEU A 263 -52.04 -24.37 5.68
CA LEU A 263 -50.90 -23.49 5.36
C LEU A 263 -49.56 -24.22 5.53
N VAL A 264 -48.65 -24.04 4.58
CA VAL A 264 -47.28 -24.58 4.62
C VAL A 264 -46.33 -23.49 5.06
N LYS A 265 -45.75 -23.62 6.26
CA LYS A 265 -44.92 -22.58 6.87
C LYS A 265 -43.71 -22.21 6.00
N GLY A 266 -43.44 -20.91 5.85
CA GLY A 266 -42.26 -20.39 5.14
C GLY A 266 -42.32 -20.48 3.62
N LEU A 267 -43.12 -21.37 3.05
CA LEU A 267 -43.26 -21.53 1.61
C LEU A 267 -44.35 -20.61 1.04
N LYS A 268 -44.15 -20.13 -0.19
CA LYS A 268 -45.07 -19.24 -0.91
C LYS A 268 -45.40 -19.77 -2.29
N MET A 269 -46.56 -19.37 -2.82
CA MET A 269 -46.94 -19.49 -4.23
C MET A 269 -46.96 -18.11 -4.87
N GLY A 270 -46.95 -17.99 -6.19
CA GLY A 270 -46.87 -16.69 -6.85
C GLY A 270 -46.77 -16.79 -8.36
N CYS A 271 -46.53 -15.66 -9.02
CA CYS A 271 -46.54 -15.54 -10.48
C CYS A 271 -45.75 -16.65 -11.18
N THR A 272 -44.54 -16.93 -10.71
CA THR A 272 -43.77 -18.09 -11.16
C THR A 272 -43.26 -18.87 -9.96
N PRO A 273 -42.99 -20.19 -10.13
CA PRO A 273 -42.31 -20.97 -9.08
C PRO A 273 -40.95 -20.37 -8.68
N SER A 274 -40.23 -19.76 -9.61
CA SER A 274 -38.94 -19.11 -9.30
C SER A 274 -39.12 -17.88 -8.40
N GLU A 275 -40.09 -17.00 -8.69
CA GLU A 275 -40.34 -15.79 -7.90
C GLU A 275 -40.86 -16.13 -6.49
N SER A 276 -41.81 -17.06 -6.43
CA SER A 276 -42.42 -17.48 -5.17
C SER A 276 -41.46 -18.26 -4.29
N PHE A 277 -40.61 -19.13 -4.86
CA PHE A 277 -39.57 -19.79 -4.07
C PHE A 277 -38.51 -18.80 -3.56
N LEU A 278 -38.07 -17.83 -4.38
CA LEU A 278 -37.14 -16.79 -3.92
C LEU A 278 -37.72 -15.97 -2.76
N ALA A 279 -39.04 -15.75 -2.73
CA ALA A 279 -39.74 -15.06 -1.65
C ALA A 279 -40.08 -15.96 -0.45
N SER A 280 -39.85 -17.27 -0.57
CA SER A 280 -40.04 -18.25 0.50
C SER A 280 -38.84 -18.28 1.45
N THR A 281 -39.01 -18.90 2.60
CA THR A 281 -37.97 -19.31 3.54
C THR A 281 -37.85 -20.83 3.55
N LEU A 282 -36.79 -21.36 4.17
CA LEU A 282 -36.59 -22.80 4.32
C LEU A 282 -37.20 -23.37 5.61
N GLU A 283 -38.02 -22.60 6.34
CA GLU A 283 -38.53 -22.97 7.67
C GLU A 283 -39.20 -24.35 7.72
N CYS A 284 -39.99 -24.71 6.70
CA CYS A 284 -40.62 -26.03 6.63
C CYS A 284 -39.60 -27.17 6.62
N PHE A 285 -38.43 -26.98 5.99
CA PHE A 285 -37.38 -27.99 5.90
C PHE A 285 -36.62 -28.22 7.21
N TYR A 286 -36.75 -27.31 8.18
CA TYR A 286 -36.25 -27.48 9.53
C TYR A 286 -37.28 -28.12 10.49
N ASP A 287 -38.55 -28.20 10.09
CA ASP A 287 -39.65 -28.69 10.93
C ASP A 287 -40.15 -30.05 10.44
N SER A 288 -39.86 -31.10 11.20
CA SER A 288 -40.34 -32.46 10.93
C SER A 288 -41.86 -32.57 10.74
N SER A 289 -42.65 -31.75 11.46
CA SER A 289 -44.11 -31.76 11.34
C SER A 289 -44.56 -31.21 9.99
N CYS A 290 -43.87 -30.17 9.49
CA CYS A 290 -44.14 -29.59 8.18
C CYS A 290 -43.73 -30.52 7.03
N ILE A 291 -42.61 -31.24 7.19
CA ILE A 291 -42.18 -32.27 6.21
C ILE A 291 -43.21 -33.41 6.15
N ASN A 292 -43.67 -33.90 7.31
CA ASN A 292 -44.70 -34.95 7.38
C ASN A 292 -46.01 -34.50 6.72
N LEU A 293 -46.40 -33.23 6.90
CA LEU A 293 -47.56 -32.66 6.22
C LEU A 293 -47.41 -32.72 4.69
N ILE A 294 -46.24 -32.34 4.15
CA ILE A 294 -45.98 -32.44 2.70
C ILE A 294 -46.10 -33.89 2.21
N GLN A 295 -45.58 -34.86 2.98
CA GLN A 295 -45.64 -36.27 2.63
C GLN A 295 -47.08 -36.81 2.60
N GLU A 296 -47.87 -36.49 3.62
CA GLU A 296 -49.28 -36.89 3.72
C GLU A 296 -50.08 -36.33 2.55
N GLN A 297 -49.92 -35.04 2.22
CA GLN A 297 -50.69 -34.39 1.16
C GLN A 297 -50.28 -34.84 -0.25
N THR A 298 -49.11 -35.45 -0.40
CA THR A 298 -48.59 -35.95 -1.68
C THR A 298 -48.63 -37.47 -1.83
N ASN A 299 -49.26 -38.20 -0.90
CA ASN A 299 -49.30 -39.67 -0.89
C ASN A 299 -47.90 -40.30 -1.07
N TYR A 300 -46.91 -39.73 -0.40
CA TYR A 300 -45.54 -40.21 -0.45
C TYR A 300 -45.41 -41.53 0.33
N ASN A 301 -45.43 -42.66 -0.40
CA ASN A 301 -45.57 -44.01 0.18
C ASN A 301 -44.29 -44.60 0.81
N ASN A 302 -43.17 -43.88 0.81
CA ASN A 302 -41.94 -44.38 1.42
C ASN A 302 -41.70 -43.64 2.75
N PRO A 303 -41.77 -44.28 3.92
CA PRO A 303 -41.40 -43.63 5.16
C PRO A 303 -39.88 -43.40 5.13
N ILE A 304 -39.46 -42.24 4.64
CA ILE A 304 -38.08 -41.83 4.85
C ILE A 304 -37.94 -41.61 6.36
N ASN A 305 -37.02 -42.34 6.98
CA ASN A 305 -36.66 -42.18 8.39
C ASN A 305 -36.63 -40.69 8.75
N THR A 306 -37.22 -40.34 9.89
CA THR A 306 -37.45 -39.00 10.49
C THR A 306 -36.22 -38.07 10.62
N THR A 307 -35.09 -38.44 10.04
CA THR A 307 -33.78 -37.74 10.06
C THR A 307 -33.56 -36.75 8.91
N ILE A 308 -34.60 -36.32 8.19
CA ILE A 308 -34.46 -35.46 6.99
C ILE A 308 -34.43 -33.96 7.33
N SER A 309 -34.97 -33.56 8.49
CA SER A 309 -35.04 -32.15 8.85
C SER A 309 -33.63 -31.55 8.89
N LEU A 310 -33.49 -30.37 8.30
CA LEU A 310 -32.27 -29.59 8.38
C LEU A 310 -31.93 -29.26 9.86
N SER A 311 -30.64 -29.19 10.18
CA SER A 311 -30.18 -28.87 11.53
C SER A 311 -29.92 -27.37 11.68
N PRO A 312 -30.61 -26.64 12.57
CA PRO A 312 -30.39 -25.19 12.70
C PRO A 312 -28.98 -24.84 13.18
N ASN A 313 -28.27 -25.77 13.84
CA ASN A 313 -26.95 -25.53 14.43
C ASN A 313 -25.81 -25.49 13.40
N SER A 314 -26.04 -25.90 12.15
CA SER A 314 -25.01 -25.97 11.11
C SER A 314 -25.01 -24.78 10.16
N SER A 315 -25.86 -23.78 10.37
CA SER A 315 -25.99 -22.61 9.52
C SER A 315 -25.78 -21.33 10.32
N HIS A 316 -25.10 -20.34 9.73
CA HIS A 316 -25.04 -19.00 10.30
C HIS A 316 -26.25 -18.14 9.91
N PHE A 317 -27.06 -18.59 8.95
CA PHE A 317 -28.30 -17.94 8.56
C PHE A 317 -29.41 -18.24 9.56
N LEU A 318 -30.32 -17.29 9.72
CA LEU A 318 -31.53 -17.50 10.50
C LEU A 318 -32.48 -18.44 9.74
N ILE A 319 -33.29 -19.22 10.46
CA ILE A 319 -34.23 -20.16 9.84
C ILE A 319 -35.25 -19.43 8.94
N ASN A 320 -35.60 -18.19 9.29
CA ASN A 320 -36.50 -17.32 8.51
C ASN A 320 -35.80 -16.50 7.42
N THR A 321 -34.51 -16.76 7.14
CA THR A 321 -33.81 -16.15 6.00
C THR A 321 -34.48 -16.59 4.70
N THR A 322 -34.69 -15.64 3.78
CA THR A 322 -35.34 -15.94 2.50
C THR A 322 -34.41 -16.73 1.60
N VAL A 323 -34.97 -17.55 0.71
CA VAL A 323 -34.18 -18.24 -0.32
C VAL A 323 -33.44 -17.23 -1.19
N ARG A 324 -34.03 -16.05 -1.46
CA ARG A 324 -33.34 -14.96 -2.16
C ARG A 324 -32.05 -14.55 -1.45
N ASP A 325 -32.08 -14.40 -0.14
CA ASP A 325 -30.89 -14.02 0.64
C ASP A 325 -29.83 -15.13 0.62
N LEU A 326 -30.24 -16.40 0.69
CA LEU A 326 -29.32 -17.53 0.53
C LEU A 326 -28.70 -17.56 -0.88
N VAL A 327 -29.51 -17.36 -1.91
CA VAL A 327 -29.07 -17.27 -3.31
C VAL A 327 -28.12 -16.09 -3.54
N ASN A 328 -28.37 -14.96 -2.87
CA ASN A 328 -27.54 -13.76 -3.00
C ASN A 328 -26.08 -14.00 -2.62
N VAL A 329 -25.81 -15.02 -1.79
CA VAL A 329 -24.48 -15.47 -1.38
C VAL A 329 -24.16 -16.89 -1.87
N LEU A 330 -24.89 -17.37 -2.88
CA LEU A 330 -24.74 -18.69 -3.50
C LEU A 330 -24.75 -19.87 -2.51
N PHE A 331 -25.60 -19.77 -1.49
CA PHE A 331 -25.69 -20.76 -0.41
C PHE A 331 -24.36 -21.00 0.30
N VAL A 332 -23.40 -20.08 0.24
CA VAL A 332 -22.12 -20.26 0.94
C VAL A 332 -22.28 -19.86 2.40
N GLU A 333 -21.91 -20.77 3.29
CA GLU A 333 -21.86 -20.56 4.73
C GLU A 333 -20.54 -19.93 5.14
N ASP A 334 -19.42 -20.50 4.67
CA ASP A 334 -18.08 -20.03 5.02
C ASP A 334 -17.05 -20.50 3.97
N TRP A 335 -15.88 -19.88 3.97
CA TRP A 335 -14.70 -20.32 3.22
C TRP A 335 -13.61 -20.71 4.20
N SER A 336 -13.35 -22.01 4.35
CA SER A 336 -12.22 -22.47 5.12
C SER A 336 -10.92 -22.20 4.34
N THR A 337 -10.22 -21.12 4.69
CA THR A 337 -8.98 -20.70 4.05
C THR A 337 -7.75 -21.08 4.88
N LYS A 338 -6.69 -21.54 4.20
CA LYS A 338 -5.36 -21.75 4.81
C LYS A 338 -4.32 -21.09 3.94
N ILE A 339 -3.51 -20.21 4.53
CA ILE A 339 -2.46 -19.46 3.84
C ILE A 339 -1.12 -19.79 4.50
N ASN A 340 -0.19 -20.32 3.71
CA ASN A 340 1.14 -20.74 4.17
C ASN A 340 2.24 -19.83 3.61
N TYR A 341 2.73 -18.91 4.46
CA TYR A 341 3.81 -18.00 4.08
C TYR A 341 5.16 -18.70 3.86
N THR A 342 5.43 -19.80 4.57
CA THR A 342 6.67 -20.58 4.38
C THR A 342 6.70 -21.19 2.98
N SER A 343 5.58 -21.73 2.50
CA SER A 343 5.48 -22.22 1.13
C SER A 343 5.67 -21.09 0.11
N TYR A 344 5.13 -19.89 0.36
CA TYR A 344 5.40 -18.73 -0.49
C TYR A 344 6.89 -18.34 -0.50
N PHE A 345 7.56 -18.34 0.66
CA PHE A 345 8.99 -18.08 0.74
C PHE A 345 9.81 -19.08 -0.07
N GLU A 346 9.48 -20.37 0.04
CA GLU A 346 10.12 -21.44 -0.73
C GLU A 346 9.92 -21.27 -2.23
N GLN A 347 8.72 -20.86 -2.67
CA GLN A 347 8.45 -20.58 -4.08
C GLN A 347 9.17 -19.35 -4.61
N CYS A 348 9.24 -18.27 -3.83
CA CYS A 348 10.05 -17.09 -4.19
C CYS A 348 11.54 -17.44 -4.28
N SER A 349 12.02 -18.35 -3.40
CA SER A 349 13.41 -18.83 -3.33
C SER A 349 14.42 -17.69 -3.45
N PRO A 350 14.53 -16.78 -2.46
CA PRO A 350 15.37 -15.60 -2.58
C PRO A 350 16.83 -15.97 -2.86
N SER A 351 17.42 -15.42 -3.92
CA SER A 351 18.81 -15.71 -4.31
C SER A 351 19.82 -15.04 -3.37
N MET A 352 19.48 -13.86 -2.90
CA MET A 352 20.23 -13.10 -1.90
C MET A 352 19.25 -12.27 -1.06
N CYS A 353 19.66 -11.93 0.16
CA CYS A 353 19.06 -10.85 0.93
C CYS A 353 20.15 -9.85 1.29
N SER A 354 19.81 -8.56 1.28
CA SER A 354 20.73 -7.51 1.65
C SER A 354 20.04 -6.40 2.41
N TYR A 355 20.74 -5.78 3.35
CA TYR A 355 20.24 -4.59 4.03
C TYR A 355 21.31 -3.52 4.07
N THR A 356 20.86 -2.27 4.01
CA THR A 356 21.72 -1.10 4.15
C THR A 356 21.74 -0.63 5.59
N TYR A 357 22.93 -0.28 6.08
CA TYR A 357 23.11 0.32 7.40
C TYR A 357 24.12 1.47 7.32
N ILE A 358 23.98 2.42 8.24
CA ILE A 358 24.87 3.57 8.35
C ILE A 358 26.09 3.14 9.16
N GLN A 359 27.27 3.12 8.53
CA GLN A 359 28.52 2.90 9.26
C GLN A 359 28.97 4.21 9.91
N GLN A 360 29.20 4.15 11.23
CA GLN A 360 29.80 5.27 11.95
C GLN A 360 31.29 5.36 11.59
N VAL A 361 31.69 6.48 10.98
CA VAL A 361 33.05 6.99 10.70
C VAL A 361 34.13 5.93 10.43
N ASN A 362 34.50 5.74 9.17
CA ASN A 362 35.61 4.87 8.77
C ASN A 362 36.93 5.66 8.68
N LEU A 363 37.75 5.60 9.73
CA LEU A 363 39.04 6.31 9.81
C LEU A 363 40.01 5.91 8.68
N VAL A 364 40.01 4.65 8.28
CA VAL A 364 40.89 4.15 7.20
C VAL A 364 40.51 4.82 5.89
N TYR A 365 39.21 4.90 5.60
CA TYR A 365 38.71 5.62 4.42
C TYR A 365 39.11 7.09 4.45
N THR A 366 38.90 7.79 5.57
CA THR A 366 39.26 9.21 5.72
C THR A 366 40.74 9.45 5.45
N ILE A 367 41.64 8.62 6.02
CA ILE A 367 43.08 8.75 5.82
C ILE A 367 43.45 8.50 4.35
N THR A 368 42.90 7.45 3.75
CA THR A 368 43.20 7.09 2.35
C THR A 368 42.73 8.18 1.36
N PHE A 369 41.58 8.80 1.65
CA PHE A 369 41.05 9.91 0.87
C PHE A 369 41.88 11.20 1.01
N LEU A 370 42.39 11.50 2.20
CA LEU A 370 43.29 12.65 2.41
C LEU A 370 44.61 12.47 1.65
N ILE A 371 45.15 11.25 1.63
CA ILE A 371 46.37 10.91 0.88
C ILE A 371 46.13 11.04 -0.63
N SER A 372 44.98 10.57 -1.15
CA SER A 372 44.68 10.65 -2.58
C SER A 372 44.52 12.08 -3.08
N ILE A 373 43.91 12.97 -2.29
CA ILE A 373 43.73 14.39 -2.65
C ILE A 373 45.02 15.21 -2.50
N TYR A 374 45.96 14.81 -1.63
CA TYR A 374 47.20 15.54 -1.39
C TYR A 374 47.99 15.84 -2.68
N GLY A 375 48.04 14.88 -3.60
CA GLY A 375 48.75 15.01 -4.87
C GLY A 375 48.20 16.13 -5.76
N GLY A 376 46.90 16.08 -6.07
CA GLY A 376 46.25 17.08 -6.92
C GLY A 376 46.21 18.46 -6.29
N LEU A 377 45.92 18.52 -4.98
CA LEU A 377 45.86 19.77 -4.22
C LEU A 377 47.23 20.46 -4.17
N THR A 378 48.31 19.70 -4.02
CA THR A 378 49.68 20.26 -4.03
C THR A 378 50.05 20.87 -5.37
N ILE A 379 49.64 20.25 -6.48
CA ILE A 379 49.91 20.78 -7.83
C ILE A 379 49.13 22.08 -8.04
N ALA A 380 47.83 22.11 -7.74
CA ALA A 380 47.00 23.29 -7.90
C ALA A 380 47.49 24.48 -7.06
N LEU A 381 47.78 24.25 -5.77
CA LEU A 381 48.31 25.28 -4.87
C LEU A 381 49.67 25.80 -5.33
N LYS A 382 50.53 24.94 -5.90
CA LYS A 382 51.83 25.38 -6.45
C LYS A 382 51.69 26.33 -7.64
N TRP A 383 50.59 26.23 -8.39
CA TRP A 383 50.29 27.16 -9.48
C TRP A 383 49.62 28.44 -9.00
N ILE A 384 48.65 28.32 -8.09
CA ILE A 384 47.80 29.43 -7.65
C ILE A 384 48.53 30.37 -6.68
N CYS A 385 49.35 29.84 -5.75
CA CYS A 385 49.99 30.68 -4.73
C CYS A 385 50.94 31.75 -5.31
N PRO A 386 51.84 31.46 -6.27
CA PRO A 386 52.67 32.48 -6.90
C PRO A 386 51.85 33.53 -7.65
N TRP A 387 50.78 33.12 -8.32
CA TRP A 387 49.90 34.01 -9.06
C TRP A 387 49.17 35.00 -8.14
N ILE A 388 48.56 34.51 -7.04
CA ILE A 388 47.92 35.36 -6.02
C ILE A 388 48.91 36.36 -5.43
N VAL A 389 50.11 35.90 -5.06
CA VAL A 389 51.12 36.76 -4.45
C VAL A 389 51.60 37.85 -5.40
N ARG A 390 51.78 37.54 -6.69
CA ARG A 390 52.09 38.54 -7.72
C ARG A 390 50.95 39.54 -7.90
N LEU A 391 49.72 39.07 -8.02
CA LEU A 391 48.53 39.91 -8.25
C LEU A 391 48.34 40.90 -7.09
N VAL A 392 48.46 40.43 -5.86
CA VAL A 392 48.40 41.26 -4.66
C VAL A 392 49.56 42.26 -4.57
N ALA A 393 50.78 41.85 -4.97
CA ALA A 393 51.92 42.76 -5.04
C ALA A 393 51.70 43.88 -6.08
N SER A 394 51.17 43.54 -7.26
CA SER A 394 50.84 44.47 -8.34
C SER A 394 49.74 45.46 -7.93
N ILE A 395 48.67 45.00 -7.26
CA ILE A 395 47.60 45.88 -6.74
C ILE A 395 48.14 46.87 -5.70
N ASN A 396 49.02 46.42 -4.81
CA ASN A 396 49.63 47.30 -3.81
C ASN A 396 50.54 48.36 -4.43
N GLN A 397 51.27 48.03 -5.50
CA GLN A 397 52.05 49.00 -6.25
C GLN A 397 51.17 50.03 -6.98
N TYR A 398 50.04 49.59 -7.55
CA TYR A 398 49.08 50.47 -8.21
C TYR A 398 48.42 51.44 -7.21
N ARG A 399 48.01 50.96 -6.03
CA ARG A 399 47.47 51.79 -4.94
C ARG A 399 48.46 52.84 -4.42
N LYS A 400 49.77 52.52 -4.35
CA LYS A 400 50.82 53.47 -3.98
C LYS A 400 51.03 54.58 -5.03
N LYS A 401 50.96 54.27 -6.33
CA LYS A 401 51.07 55.29 -7.39
C LYS A 401 49.93 56.31 -7.36
N LYS A 402 48.73 55.91 -6.93
CA LYS A 402 47.57 56.81 -6.79
C LYS A 402 47.64 57.72 -5.53
N SER A 403 48.44 57.36 -4.53
CA SER A 403 48.53 58.11 -3.25
C SER A 403 49.60 59.21 -3.23
N ASN A 404 50.54 59.24 -4.18
CA ASN A 404 51.70 60.15 -4.18
C ASN A 404 51.58 61.34 -5.16
N SER A 405 50.39 61.63 -5.69
CA SER A 405 50.17 62.79 -6.54
C SER A 405 49.02 63.62 -5.96
N VAL A 406 49.34 64.49 -4.99
CA VAL A 406 48.75 65.82 -4.68
C VAL A 406 49.54 66.40 -3.49
N GLN A 407 50.39 67.40 -3.71
CA GLN A 407 50.61 68.58 -2.83
C GLN A 407 51.40 69.66 -3.63
N PRO A 408 51.14 70.97 -3.43
CA PRO A 408 51.48 72.07 -4.36
C PRO A 408 52.83 72.76 -4.07
N ILE A 409 53.33 73.50 -5.07
CA ILE A 409 54.59 74.27 -5.07
C ILE A 409 54.30 75.75 -4.76
N ASN A 410 54.99 76.28 -3.73
CA ASN A 410 55.33 77.69 -3.43
C ASN A 410 56.80 77.59 -2.93
N THR A 411 57.79 78.44 -3.21
CA THR A 411 57.97 79.87 -3.55
C THR A 411 59.45 80.04 -3.98
N ILE A 412 59.77 80.81 -5.04
CA ILE A 412 60.48 82.11 -5.02
C ILE A 412 61.73 82.18 -4.11
N ASP A 413 62.96 82.22 -4.65
CA ASP A 413 63.78 83.44 -4.82
C ASP A 413 65.21 83.18 -5.36
N THR A 414 65.46 83.73 -6.55
CA THR A 414 66.52 84.66 -6.99
C THR A 414 67.98 84.65 -6.43
N ILE A 415 68.91 84.82 -7.39
CA ILE A 415 70.26 85.47 -7.37
C ILE A 415 71.51 84.58 -7.55
N SER A 416 71.88 84.49 -8.84
CA SER A 416 73.19 84.86 -9.45
C SER A 416 74.48 84.06 -9.22
N SER A 417 74.91 83.44 -10.33
CA SER A 417 76.23 83.57 -11.00
C SER A 417 77.53 83.19 -10.27
N HIS A 418 78.19 82.09 -10.68
CA HIS A 418 79.34 82.08 -11.58
C HIS A 418 80.08 80.72 -11.58
N ILE A 419 80.32 80.20 -12.79
CA ILE A 419 81.54 79.53 -13.32
C ILE A 419 82.09 78.28 -12.62
N ASN A 420 81.74 77.12 -13.20
CA ASN A 420 82.58 76.21 -14.01
C ASN A 420 83.94 75.64 -13.51
N ILE A 421 84.06 74.30 -13.74
CA ILE A 421 85.24 73.47 -14.07
C ILE A 421 85.83 72.54 -12.97
N GLN A 422 85.45 71.26 -13.14
CA GLN A 422 86.20 69.99 -13.13
C GLN A 422 87.08 69.50 -11.95
N ASN A 423 86.70 68.29 -11.54
CA ASN A 423 87.51 67.06 -11.43
C ASN A 423 88.27 66.69 -10.14
N THR A 424 87.66 65.68 -9.49
CA THR A 424 88.21 64.41 -8.97
C THR A 424 88.88 64.30 -7.59
N THR A 425 88.37 63.27 -6.88
CA THR A 425 88.99 62.38 -5.86
C THR A 425 89.18 62.95 -4.44
N VAL A 426 88.94 62.26 -3.30
CA VAL A 426 88.45 60.91 -2.95
C VAL A 426 88.22 60.89 -1.41
N ASN A 427 87.14 60.24 -0.96
CA ASN A 427 86.91 59.49 0.31
C ASN A 427 86.59 60.10 1.70
N SER A 428 85.63 59.36 2.31
CA SER A 428 85.26 59.14 3.73
C SER A 428 84.61 60.31 4.48
N GLU A 429 83.64 60.15 5.38
CA GLU A 429 82.71 59.08 5.79
C GLU A 429 81.78 59.78 6.80
N LEU A 430 80.44 59.62 6.74
CA LEU A 430 79.62 59.56 7.96
C LEU A 430 78.27 58.89 7.73
N VAL A 431 78.03 57.92 8.60
CA VAL A 431 76.91 57.01 8.77
C VAL A 431 75.57 57.74 8.99
N SER A 432 74.49 57.30 8.31
CA SER A 432 73.23 57.00 9.01
C SER A 432 72.28 56.13 8.16
N THR A 433 71.84 55.07 8.83
CA THR A 433 70.88 54.05 8.46
C THR A 433 69.47 54.60 8.21
N ASN A 434 68.76 54.07 7.22
CA ASN A 434 67.31 53.82 7.35
C ASN A 434 66.82 52.77 6.34
N THR A 435 66.92 51.52 6.76
CA THR A 435 66.06 50.43 6.31
C THR A 435 64.69 50.53 6.96
N THR A 436 63.69 49.94 6.29
CA THR A 436 62.36 49.52 6.78
C THR A 436 61.22 50.55 6.69
N ASN A 437 60.37 50.41 5.65
CA ASN A 437 58.92 50.68 5.73
C ASN A 437 58.14 50.19 4.49
N GLU A 438 58.50 49.04 3.93
CA GLU A 438 57.74 48.44 2.83
C GLU A 438 57.01 47.17 3.30
N THR A 439 55.72 47.07 2.92
CA THR A 439 54.77 45.95 3.13
C THR A 439 53.87 45.95 4.38
N ARG A 440 53.40 47.09 4.89
CA ARG A 440 52.59 47.14 6.13
C ARG A 440 51.22 46.45 6.10
N TRP A 441 50.57 46.26 4.93
CA TRP A 441 49.21 45.66 4.90
C TRP A 441 49.21 44.13 4.71
N LEU A 442 50.07 43.59 3.82
CA LEU A 442 50.24 42.13 3.69
C LEU A 442 51.11 41.53 4.79
N SER A 443 52.10 42.29 5.29
CA SER A 443 52.78 41.91 6.52
C SER A 443 51.91 42.13 7.74
N SER A 444 50.78 42.84 7.72
CA SER A 444 49.86 42.83 8.87
C SER A 444 49.18 41.46 9.00
N LEU A 445 48.71 40.91 7.87
CA LEU A 445 48.18 39.53 7.78
C LEU A 445 49.23 38.45 8.12
N LEU A 446 50.53 38.72 7.92
CA LEU A 446 51.64 37.76 8.12
C LEU A 446 52.59 38.06 9.30
N ARG A 447 52.53 39.23 9.95
CA ARG A 447 53.28 39.59 11.18
C ARG A 447 52.50 39.17 12.41
N ASN A 448 51.19 39.07 12.24
CA ASN A 448 50.32 38.25 13.05
C ASN A 448 50.44 36.77 12.69
N TYR A 449 51.58 36.27 12.17
CA TYR A 449 51.76 34.83 12.00
C TYR A 449 51.54 34.11 13.33
N LYS A 450 51.85 34.72 14.48
CA LYS A 450 51.51 34.14 15.79
C LYS A 450 50.00 34.08 16.03
N ILE A 451 49.22 35.06 15.58
CA ILE A 451 47.75 35.09 15.72
C ILE A 451 47.10 34.16 14.71
N VAL A 452 47.54 34.15 13.45
CA VAL A 452 47.08 33.23 12.41
C VAL A 452 47.51 31.80 12.71
N PHE A 453 48.72 31.59 13.24
CA PHE A 453 49.16 30.32 13.80
C PHE A 453 48.34 29.95 15.02
N TRP A 454 47.99 30.88 15.92
CA TRP A 454 47.04 30.63 17.01
C TRP A 454 45.63 30.33 16.52
N PHE A 455 45.19 30.92 15.41
CA PHE A 455 43.87 30.67 14.82
C PHE A 455 43.84 29.33 14.10
N ILE A 456 44.93 28.96 13.42
CA ILE A 456 45.12 27.64 12.80
C ILE A 456 45.29 26.57 13.88
N MET A 457 46.10 26.83 14.91
CA MET A 457 46.23 25.94 16.07
C MET A 457 44.91 25.85 16.82
N SER A 458 44.13 26.93 16.93
CA SER A 458 42.78 26.92 17.49
C SER A 458 41.82 26.11 16.61
N MET A 459 41.84 26.24 15.29
CA MET A 459 41.04 25.42 14.38
C MET A 459 41.47 23.95 14.39
N ILE A 460 42.77 23.67 14.52
CA ILE A 460 43.32 22.32 14.70
C ILE A 460 42.92 21.78 16.07
N ILE A 461 42.98 22.58 17.14
CA ILE A 461 42.56 22.20 18.49
C ILE A 461 41.06 21.97 18.53
N VAL A 462 40.25 22.82 17.92
CA VAL A 462 38.80 22.64 17.78
C VAL A 462 38.50 21.42 16.93
N GLY A 463 39.24 21.19 15.84
CA GLY A 463 39.15 19.97 15.03
C GLY A 463 39.51 18.72 15.84
N ILE A 464 40.60 18.76 16.62
CA ILE A 464 41.02 17.68 17.52
C ILE A 464 40.00 17.50 18.64
N ILE A 465 39.43 18.56 19.20
CA ILE A 465 38.37 18.50 20.22
C ILE A 465 37.12 17.89 19.63
N ILE A 466 36.73 18.23 18.40
CA ILE A 466 35.59 17.62 17.69
C ILE A 466 35.90 16.14 17.41
N ILE A 467 37.12 15.78 17.00
CA ILE A 467 37.54 14.39 16.79
C ILE A 467 37.56 13.62 18.11
N VAL A 468 38.03 14.21 19.21
CA VAL A 468 38.07 13.60 20.55
C VAL A 468 36.67 13.51 21.14
N PHE A 469 35.82 14.50 20.93
CA PHE A 469 34.42 14.52 21.36
C PHE A 469 33.58 13.52 20.57
N THR A 470 33.84 13.34 19.27
CA THR A 470 33.25 12.26 18.47
C THR A 470 33.76 10.89 18.96
N PHE A 471 35.06 10.73 19.26
CA PHE A 471 35.59 9.52 19.91
C PHE A 471 34.95 9.23 21.28
N TYR A 472 34.73 10.26 22.10
CA TYR A 472 34.08 10.15 23.41
C TYR A 472 32.60 9.77 23.28
N SER A 473 31.89 10.37 22.32
CA SER A 473 30.48 10.06 22.03
C SER A 473 30.30 8.64 21.47
N ILE A 474 31.23 8.17 20.62
CA ILE A 474 31.27 6.80 20.10
C ILE A 474 31.54 5.79 21.24
N ARG A 475 32.38 6.13 22.22
CA ARG A 475 32.70 5.26 23.36
C ARG A 475 31.54 5.16 24.36
N GLN A 476 30.78 6.24 24.55
CA GLN A 476 29.56 6.22 25.38
C GLN A 476 28.39 5.49 24.70
N GLY A 477 28.24 5.61 23.38
CA GLY A 477 27.25 4.85 22.60
C GLY A 477 27.41 3.33 22.69
N LYS A 478 28.63 2.82 22.93
CA LYS A 478 28.88 1.39 23.18
C LYS A 478 28.56 0.95 24.62
N SER A 479 28.49 1.85 25.61
CA SER A 479 28.17 1.48 27.00
C SER A 479 26.66 1.44 27.29
N GLN A 480 25.81 2.09 26.48
CA GLN A 480 24.36 2.06 26.70
C GLN A 480 23.60 0.93 25.97
N VAL A 481 24.24 0.19 25.06
CA VAL A 481 23.59 -0.96 24.38
C VAL A 481 23.76 -2.26 25.17
N VAL A 482 24.58 -2.29 26.23
CA VAL A 482 24.80 -3.50 27.05
C VAL A 482 23.97 -3.53 28.34
N SER A 483 23.26 -2.46 28.71
CA SER A 483 22.48 -2.41 29.98
C SER A 483 20.99 -2.09 29.84
N ALA A 484 20.38 -2.27 28.67
CA ALA A 484 18.92 -2.18 28.50
C ALA A 484 18.30 -3.55 28.20
N GLY A 485 18.60 -4.53 29.05
CA GLY A 485 17.83 -5.76 29.20
C GLY A 485 17.40 -5.87 30.66
N SER A 486 16.11 -6.09 30.90
CA SER A 486 15.45 -6.23 32.21
C SER A 486 14.94 -4.95 32.90
N SER A 487 13.73 -4.54 32.56
CA SER A 487 12.63 -4.41 33.56
C SER A 487 11.32 -4.10 32.84
N THR A 488 10.48 -5.13 32.72
CA THR A 488 9.05 -4.98 32.45
C THR A 488 8.38 -4.59 33.76
N ASN A 489 7.81 -3.39 33.83
CA ASN A 489 6.72 -3.07 34.75
C ASN A 489 5.60 -2.36 33.97
N GLU A 490 4.39 -2.75 34.33
CA GLU A 490 3.11 -2.50 33.69
C GLU A 490 2.65 -1.03 33.71
N THR A 491 1.59 -0.79 32.94
CA THR A 491 0.58 0.31 33.02
C THR A 491 0.93 1.67 32.39
N ASN A 492 0.35 1.96 31.22
CA ASN A 492 -0.94 2.66 31.11
C ASN A 492 -1.28 3.03 29.65
N ILE A 493 -2.48 2.64 29.24
CA ILE A 493 -3.08 2.89 27.94
C ILE A 493 -3.82 4.23 27.96
N PRO A 494 -3.61 5.15 27.00
CA PRO A 494 -4.63 6.10 26.60
C PRO A 494 -5.28 5.64 25.30
N ARG A 495 -6.56 5.29 25.45
CA ARG A 495 -7.59 5.10 24.44
C ARG A 495 -7.65 6.32 23.52
N MET A 496 -7.34 6.16 22.23
CA MET A 496 -7.59 7.19 21.22
C MET A 496 -8.78 6.78 20.36
N THR A 497 -9.86 7.51 20.56
CA THR A 497 -11.15 7.46 19.87
C THR A 497 -10.95 7.81 18.40
N VAL A 498 -11.34 6.92 17.50
CA VAL A 498 -11.39 7.15 16.06
C VAL A 498 -12.71 7.81 15.72
N THR A 499 -12.65 9.05 15.24
CA THR A 499 -13.80 9.80 14.72
C THR A 499 -14.10 9.33 13.30
N THR A 500 -15.15 8.53 13.13
CA THR A 500 -15.77 8.22 11.84
C THR A 500 -16.72 9.33 11.43
N THR A 501 -16.45 9.95 10.28
CA THR A 501 -17.37 10.83 9.55
C THR A 501 -18.48 9.99 8.90
N SER A 502 -19.68 10.05 9.47
CA SER A 502 -20.92 9.59 8.83
C SER A 502 -21.69 10.82 8.34
N GLY A 503 -21.87 10.93 7.03
CA GLY A 503 -22.85 11.83 6.44
C GLY A 503 -24.25 11.27 6.66
N LYS A 504 -25.09 11.99 7.39
CA LYS A 504 -26.52 11.72 7.47
C LYS A 504 -27.30 13.02 7.27
N SER A 505 -28.22 12.92 6.32
CA SER A 505 -29.17 13.91 5.84
C SER A 505 -29.96 14.56 6.98
N THR A 506 -30.06 15.89 6.94
CA THR A 506 -30.90 16.70 7.83
C THR A 506 -32.29 16.84 7.22
N THR A 507 -33.30 16.31 7.90
CA THR A 507 -34.71 16.64 7.70
C THR A 507 -35.14 17.39 8.94
N THR A 508 -35.46 18.68 8.80
CA THR A 508 -36.02 19.48 9.90
C THR A 508 -37.47 19.82 9.59
N THR A 509 -38.32 19.31 10.44
CA THR A 509 -39.76 19.54 10.56
C THR A 509 -40.04 20.99 10.98
N SER A 510 -40.96 21.65 10.28
CA SER A 510 -41.60 22.89 10.74
C SER A 510 -43.04 22.60 11.16
N THR A 511 -43.35 22.85 12.43
CA THR A 511 -44.69 22.77 13.01
C THR A 511 -45.38 24.13 12.86
N THR A 512 -46.57 24.17 12.27
CA THR A 512 -47.55 25.25 12.43
C THR A 512 -48.95 24.66 12.62
N LEU A 513 -49.66 25.21 13.60
CA LEU A 513 -50.94 24.81 14.20
C LEU A 513 -52.18 25.05 13.27
N PRO A 514 -53.40 24.63 13.69
CA PRO A 514 -54.56 24.39 12.83
C PRO A 514 -55.53 25.58 12.70
N THR A 515 -56.40 25.51 11.68
CA THR A 515 -57.68 26.22 11.64
C THR A 515 -58.77 25.38 10.95
N SER A 516 -59.86 25.22 11.68
CA SER A 516 -61.27 25.03 11.28
C SER A 516 -61.64 25.15 9.80
N THR A 517 -62.36 24.17 9.25
CA THR A 517 -63.84 24.09 9.14
C THR A 517 -64.24 22.75 8.54
#